data_AF-A0A4S8KIM7-F1
#
_entry.id   AF-A0A4S8KIM7-F1
#
_cell.length_a   1.000
_cell.length_b   1.000
_cell.length_c   1.000
_cell.angle_alpha   90.00
_cell.angle_beta   90.00
_cell.angle_gamma   90.00
#
_symmetry.space_group_name_H-M   'P 1'
#
loop_
_entity.id
_entity.type
_entity.pdbx_description
1 polymer ?
#
loop_
_entity_poly.entity_id
_entity_poly.type
_entity_poly.pdbx_seq_one_letter_code
_entity_poly.pdbx_strand_id
1 'polypeptide(L)'
;FSKRLKVFCSGHPTSPHTKEGVAIILNKEHVNVNNTEQTEIVPGRAMLIKTNWHNGRKLNICVVYAPNVNGSNGHGNAEFWKTIHQYFEQNPSKKPDILAGD
;
A
#
# COMPACT_ATOMS: atom_id res chain seq x y z
N PHE A 1 1.98 22.68 -0.18
CA PHE A 1 2.06 21.20 -0.24
C PHE A 1 0.82 20.56 -0.88
N SER A 2 -0.38 20.69 -0.30
CA SER A 2 -1.61 20.02 -0.80
C SER A 2 -2.01 20.33 -2.24
N LYS A 3 -1.58 21.47 -2.80
CA LYS A 3 -1.85 21.83 -4.21
C LYS A 3 -1.07 20.98 -5.22
N ARG A 4 0.11 20.45 -4.87
CA ARG A 4 0.98 19.68 -5.78
C ARG A 4 1.09 18.21 -5.41
N LEU A 5 0.99 17.87 -4.13
CA LEU A 5 1.10 16.48 -3.67
C LEU A 5 -0.26 15.94 -3.23
N LYS A 6 -0.51 14.66 -3.49
CA LYS A 6 -1.59 13.88 -2.89
C LYS A 6 -0.96 12.78 -2.05
N VAL A 7 -1.36 12.71 -0.78
CA VAL A 7 -0.86 11.73 0.18
C VAL A 7 -1.96 10.71 0.46
N PHE A 8 -1.60 9.44 0.41
CA PHE A 8 -2.37 8.31 0.91
C PHE A 8 -1.57 7.71 2.06
N CYS A 9 -2.23 7.42 3.17
CA CYS A 9 -1.60 6.81 4.33
C CYS A 9 -2.48 5.73 4.94
N SER A 10 -1.84 4.69 5.47
CA SER A 10 -2.44 3.74 6.39
C SER A 10 -2.18 4.20 7.82
N GLY A 11 -3.17 4.13 8.71
CA GLY A 11 -3.00 4.37 10.14
C GLY A 11 -3.54 3.18 10.92
N HIS A 12 -2.90 2.81 12.03
CA HIS A 12 -3.41 1.74 12.88
C HIS A 12 -4.85 2.08 13.36
N PRO A 13 -5.84 1.16 13.24
CA PRO A 13 -7.25 1.46 13.51
C PRO A 13 -7.54 2.05 14.90
N THR A 14 -6.74 1.66 15.90
CA THR A 14 -6.88 2.10 17.30
C THR A 14 -5.78 3.05 17.76
N SER A 15 -4.79 3.34 16.92
CA SER A 15 -3.59 4.11 17.29
C SER A 15 -2.91 4.77 16.08
N PRO A 16 -3.65 5.62 15.33
CA PRO A 16 -3.21 6.12 14.03
C PRO A 16 -1.96 7.02 14.08
N HIS A 17 -1.51 7.43 15.27
CA HIS A 17 -0.40 8.36 15.47
C HIS A 17 0.81 7.75 16.20
N THR A 18 0.68 6.53 16.74
CA THR A 18 1.61 6.07 17.79
C THR A 18 2.55 4.96 17.34
N LYS A 19 2.18 4.09 16.37
CA LYS A 19 3.06 3.04 15.81
C LYS A 19 2.58 2.60 14.42
N GLU A 20 3.55 2.27 13.56
CA GLU A 20 3.34 1.66 12.24
C GLU A 20 2.59 2.56 11.25
N GLY A 21 2.70 2.26 9.96
CA GLY A 21 2.08 3.04 8.90
C GLY A 21 2.98 3.17 7.67
N VAL A 22 2.35 3.02 6.51
CA VAL A 22 2.94 3.26 5.20
C VAL A 22 2.23 4.42 4.52
N ALA A 23 2.95 5.12 3.65
CA ALA A 23 2.39 6.23 2.88
C ALA A 23 2.84 6.17 1.42
N ILE A 24 1.94 6.55 0.52
CA ILE A 24 2.24 6.80 -0.90
C ILE A 24 1.99 8.29 -1.17
N ILE A 25 2.98 8.95 -1.73
CA ILE A 25 2.94 10.36 -2.07
C ILE A 25 3.03 10.49 -3.59
N LEU A 26 1.96 11.00 -4.21
CA LEU A 26 1.91 11.24 -5.65
C LEU A 26 2.07 12.73 -5.94
N ASN A 27 2.92 13.06 -6.92
CA ASN A 27 3.01 14.41 -7.47
C ASN A 27 1.95 14.58 -8.58
N LYS A 28 0.99 15.49 -8.33
CA LYS A 28 -0.14 15.80 -9.23
C LYS A 28 0.28 16.46 -10.54
N GLU A 29 1.51 16.96 -10.63
CA GLU A 29 2.07 17.50 -11.88
C GLU A 29 2.48 16.40 -12.86
N HIS A 30 2.67 15.17 -12.36
CA HIS A 30 3.10 14.03 -13.17
C HIS A 30 2.04 12.93 -13.24
N VAL A 31 1.14 12.86 -12.26
CA VAL A 31 0.16 11.76 -12.13
C VAL A 31 -1.25 12.33 -11.97
N ASN A 32 -2.20 11.77 -12.72
CA ASN A 32 -3.61 12.07 -12.54
C ASN A 32 -4.16 11.32 -11.32
N VAL A 33 -4.28 12.03 -10.20
CA VAL A 33 -4.74 11.44 -8.93
C VAL A 33 -6.26 11.35 -8.81
N ASN A 34 -7.04 11.82 -9.79
CA ASN A 34 -8.50 11.77 -9.74
C ASN A 34 -8.99 10.33 -9.74
N ASN A 35 -9.99 10.02 -8.92
CA ASN A 35 -10.54 8.67 -8.75
C ASN A 35 -9.48 7.62 -8.36
N THR A 36 -8.45 8.02 -7.60
CA THR A 36 -7.52 7.07 -7.00
C THR A 36 -8.22 6.34 -5.86
N GLU A 37 -8.28 5.02 -5.95
CA GLU A 37 -8.82 4.15 -4.91
C GLU A 37 -7.70 3.73 -3.96
N GLN A 38 -7.97 3.74 -2.66
CA GLN A 38 -7.07 3.23 -1.62
C GLN A 38 -7.67 1.97 -1.02
N THR A 39 -6.87 0.92 -0.86
CA THR A 39 -7.25 -0.29 -0.14
C THR A 39 -6.14 -0.67 0.83
N GLU A 40 -6.49 -0.76 2.11
CA GLU A 40 -5.59 -1.28 3.13
C GLU A 40 -5.69 -2.81 3.13
N ILE A 41 -4.57 -3.49 2.88
CA ILE A 41 -4.52 -4.96 2.81
C ILE A 41 -4.20 -5.53 4.20
N VAL A 42 -3.21 -4.93 4.86
CA VAL A 42 -2.85 -5.23 6.25
C VAL A 42 -2.80 -3.90 7.00
N PRO A 43 -3.65 -3.68 8.02
CA PRO A 43 -3.71 -2.41 8.72
C PRO A 43 -2.34 -1.93 9.21
N GLY A 44 -1.97 -0.70 8.85
CA GLY A 44 -0.69 -0.08 9.21
C GLY A 44 0.57 -0.67 8.55
N ARG A 45 0.44 -1.72 7.71
CA ARG A 45 1.60 -2.44 7.14
C ARG A 45 1.55 -2.69 5.66
N ALA A 46 0.38 -2.68 5.04
CA ALA A 46 0.28 -2.82 3.59
C ALA A 46 -0.91 -2.06 3.04
N MET A 47 -0.64 -1.22 2.04
CA MET A 47 -1.64 -0.39 1.39
C MET A 47 -1.43 -0.40 -0.12
N LEU A 48 -2.52 -0.65 -0.85
CA LEU A 48 -2.60 -0.56 -2.30
C LEU A 48 -3.32 0.73 -2.69
N ILE A 49 -2.79 1.42 -3.69
CA ILE A 49 -3.58 2.41 -4.44
C ILE A 49 -3.74 1.98 -5.88
N LYS A 50 -4.90 2.30 -6.45
CA LYS A 50 -5.19 2.15 -7.88
C LYS A 50 -5.47 3.52 -8.46
N THR A 51 -4.62 3.98 -9.37
CA THR A 51 -4.71 5.34 -9.94
C THR A 51 -4.79 5.31 -11.47
N ASN A 52 -5.20 6.42 -12.07
CA ASN A 52 -5.23 6.58 -13.52
C ASN A 52 -3.81 6.76 -14.06
N TRP A 53 -3.53 6.10 -15.18
CA TRP A 53 -2.27 6.21 -15.90
C TRP A 53 -2.50 6.55 -17.39
N HIS A 54 -1.42 6.68 -18.14
CA HIS A 54 -1.46 7.01 -19.56
C HIS A 54 -2.31 6.01 -20.36
N ASN A 55 -2.96 6.51 -21.42
CA ASN A 55 -3.76 5.74 -22.38
C ASN A 55 -4.90 4.93 -21.73
N GLY A 56 -5.55 5.51 -20.71
CA GLY A 56 -6.69 4.87 -20.02
C GLY A 56 -6.32 3.67 -19.15
N ARG A 57 -5.02 3.38 -18.99
CA ARG A 57 -4.55 2.31 -18.12
C ARG A 57 -4.71 2.68 -16.66
N LYS A 58 -4.68 1.67 -15.80
CA LYS A 58 -4.62 1.83 -14.34
C LYS A 58 -3.24 1.41 -13.87
N LEU A 59 -2.78 2.05 -12.81
CA LEU A 59 -1.54 1.70 -12.13
C LEU A 59 -1.86 1.31 -10.69
N ASN A 60 -1.50 0.08 -10.32
CA ASN A 60 -1.64 -0.49 -8.99
C ASN A 60 -0.29 -0.38 -8.26
N ILE A 61 -0.22 0.44 -7.22
CA ILE A 61 1.00 0.63 -6.41
C ILE A 61 0.73 0.11 -5.01
N CYS A 62 1.46 -0.92 -4.59
CA CYS A 62 1.41 -1.47 -3.25
C CYS A 62 2.65 -1.04 -2.47
N VAL A 63 2.44 -0.47 -1.28
CA VAL A 63 3.51 -0.20 -0.31
C VAL A 63 3.37 -1.13 0.88
N VAL A 64 4.49 -1.68 1.35
CA VAL A 64 4.55 -2.61 2.48
C VAL A 64 5.56 -2.18 3.54
N TYR A 65 5.31 -2.61 4.78
CA TYR A 65 6.23 -2.56 5.90
C TYR A 65 6.14 -3.87 6.69
N ALA A 66 6.96 -4.83 6.30
CA ALA A 66 7.01 -6.18 6.82
C ALA A 66 7.51 -6.19 8.27
N PRO A 67 7.03 -7.12 9.12
CA PRO A 67 7.59 -7.30 10.46
C PRO A 67 9.05 -7.75 10.40
N ASN A 68 9.90 -7.25 11.29
CA ASN A 68 11.28 -7.75 11.45
C ASN A 68 11.30 -9.25 11.77
N VAL A 69 12.29 -9.98 11.24
CA VAL A 69 12.44 -11.44 11.39
C VAL A 69 12.93 -11.84 12.80
N ASN A 70 13.34 -10.87 13.59
CA ASN A 70 14.08 -11.03 14.85
C ASN A 70 13.21 -11.54 16.02
N GLY A 71 11.88 -11.48 15.89
CA GLY A 71 10.93 -12.01 16.87
C GLY A 71 10.33 -13.34 16.41
N SER A 72 10.04 -14.24 17.37
CA SER A 72 9.27 -15.48 17.17
C SER A 72 9.63 -16.27 15.89
N ASN A 73 10.94 -16.43 15.64
CA ASN A 73 11.51 -17.19 14.51
C ASN A 73 11.01 -16.74 13.13
N GLY A 74 10.65 -15.46 12.95
CA GLY A 74 10.16 -14.94 11.67
C GLY A 74 8.73 -15.31 11.31
N HIS A 75 7.97 -15.96 12.19
CA HIS A 75 6.60 -16.39 11.92
C HIS A 75 5.69 -15.23 11.49
N GLY A 76 5.78 -14.09 12.18
CA GLY A 76 4.99 -12.89 11.84
C GLY A 76 5.31 -12.33 10.45
N ASN A 77 6.58 -12.39 10.03
CA ASN A 77 6.99 -11.99 8.69
C ASN A 77 6.44 -12.95 7.62
N ALA A 78 6.52 -14.27 7.87
CA ALA A 78 6.00 -15.28 6.96
C ALA A 78 4.47 -15.19 6.77
N GLU A 79 3.70 -15.06 7.86
CA GLU A 79 2.24 -14.90 7.78
C GLU A 79 1.83 -13.58 7.11
N PHE A 80 2.62 -12.51 7.27
CA PHE A 80 2.42 -11.26 6.54
C PHE A 80 2.49 -11.49 5.03
N TRP A 81 3.57 -12.08 4.52
CA TRP A 81 3.72 -12.32 3.07
C TRP A 81 2.69 -13.30 2.51
N LYS A 82 2.32 -14.32 3.28
CA LYS A 82 1.24 -15.25 2.93
C LYS A 82 -0.10 -14.52 2.79
N THR A 83 -0.40 -13.60 3.69
CA THR A 83 -1.61 -12.77 3.63
C THR A 83 -1.63 -11.89 2.37
N ILE A 84 -0.50 -11.22 2.05
CA ILE A 84 -0.36 -10.42 0.83
C ILE A 84 -0.56 -11.27 -0.43
N HIS A 85 0.06 -12.45 -0.47
CA HIS A 85 -0.08 -13.38 -1.59
C HIS A 85 -1.54 -13.83 -1.77
N GLN A 86 -2.18 -14.28 -0.69
CA GLN A 86 -3.59 -14.71 -0.71
C GLN A 86 -4.52 -13.60 -1.16
N TYR A 87 -4.29 -12.36 -0.71
CA TYR A 87 -5.08 -11.21 -1.14
C TYR A 87 -5.05 -11.03 -2.66
N PHE A 88 -3.87 -11.09 -3.29
CA PHE A 88 -3.75 -10.89 -4.73
C PHE A 88 -4.21 -12.09 -5.57
N GLU A 89 -4.14 -13.31 -5.03
CA GLU A 89 -4.77 -14.47 -5.67
C GLU A 89 -6.30 -14.39 -5.65
N GLN A 90 -6.87 -13.89 -4.56
CA GLN A 90 -8.32 -13.65 -4.46
C GLN A 90 -8.78 -12.41 -5.25
N ASN A 91 -7.87 -11.48 -5.55
CA ASN A 91 -8.16 -10.24 -6.26
C ASN A 91 -7.22 -10.03 -7.47
N PRO A 92 -7.31 -10.86 -8.54
CA PRO A 92 -6.35 -10.79 -9.66
C PRO A 92 -6.29 -9.43 -10.36
N SER A 93 -7.40 -8.69 -10.41
CA SER A 93 -7.47 -7.35 -11.01
C SER A 93 -6.78 -6.25 -10.18
N LYS A 94 -6.36 -6.58 -8.95
CA LYS A 94 -5.65 -5.70 -8.02
C LYS A 94 -4.17 -6.07 -7.87
N LYS A 95 -3.65 -7.01 -8.68
CA LYS A 95 -2.22 -7.34 -8.67
C LYS A 95 -1.37 -6.07 -8.84
N PRO A 96 -0.33 -5.87 -8.02
CA PRO A 96 0.45 -4.65 -8.05
C PRO A 96 1.34 -4.62 -9.30
N ASP A 97 1.38 -3.48 -9.97
CA ASP A 97 2.39 -3.19 -10.99
C ASP A 97 3.71 -2.81 -10.32
N ILE A 98 3.62 -2.18 -9.15
CA ILE A 98 4.75 -1.78 -8.31
C ILE A 98 4.49 -2.26 -6.89
N LEU A 99 5.45 -2.99 -6.33
CA LEU A 99 5.53 -3.32 -4.91
C LEU A 99 6.81 -2.70 -4.35
N ALA A 100 6.69 -1.87 -3.32
CA ALA A 100 7.83 -1.20 -2.69
C ALA A 100 7.67 -1.15 -1.17
N GLY A 101 8.76 -1.09 -0.42
CA GLY A 101 8.70 -1.12 1.03
C GLY A 101 9.94 -1.74 1.65
N ASP A 102 9.85 -2.00 2.95
CA ASP A 102 10.81 -2.73 3.78
C ASP A 102 10.14 -4.00 4.31
#